data_AF-A0A537NN26-F1
#
_entry.id   AF-A0A537NN26-F1
#
_cell.length_a   1.000
_cell.length_b   1.000
_cell.length_c   1.000
_cell.angle_alpha   90.00
_cell.angle_beta   90.00
_cell.angle_gamma   90.00
#
_symmetry.space_group_name_H-M   'P 1'
#
loop_
_entity.id
_entity.type
_entity.pdbx_description
1 polymer ?
#
loop_
_entity_poly.entity_id
_entity_poly.type
_entity_poly.pdbx_seq_one_letter_code
_entity_poly.pdbx_strand_id
1 'polypeptide(L)'
;MWRAAWAFGLAVLTCQVAFADEAPYSGRWRPRHHWHYLPPARHVVEVVQPPYSANFIINGIRFKGMTAACFRWTAGDRITLIAGDWHGHCVTAVFYNFRRHSTCQTLCRAAL
;
A
#
# COMPACT_ATOMS: atom_id res chain seq x y z
N MET A 1 3.25 8.10 62.95
CA MET A 1 3.29 9.11 61.86
C MET A 1 4.43 8.77 60.87
N TRP A 2 4.72 7.52 60.48
CA TRP A 2 4.07 6.61 59.51
C TRP A 2 3.79 7.18 58.10
N ARG A 3 4.82 7.05 57.24
CA ARG A 3 4.78 6.53 55.85
C ARG A 3 4.39 7.39 54.65
N ALA A 4 4.10 8.68 54.75
CA ALA A 4 3.66 9.44 53.56
C ALA A 4 4.79 10.06 52.69
N ALA A 5 6.04 10.12 53.15
CA ALA A 5 7.08 10.94 52.51
C ALA A 5 7.99 10.21 51.50
N TRP A 6 7.87 8.89 51.35
CA TRP A 6 8.78 8.07 50.52
C TRP A 6 8.12 7.50 49.25
N ALA A 7 7.02 8.10 48.78
CA ALA A 7 6.31 7.61 47.59
C ALA A 7 6.53 8.45 46.31
N PHE A 8 7.08 9.67 46.41
CA PHE A 8 7.11 10.59 45.26
C PHE A 8 8.46 10.66 44.51
N GLY A 9 9.53 10.06 45.02
CA GLY A 9 10.84 10.07 44.35
C GLY A 9 11.07 8.93 43.34
N LEU A 10 10.31 7.82 43.44
CA LEU A 10 10.50 6.62 42.62
C LEU A 10 9.66 6.60 41.33
N ALA A 11 8.71 7.52 41.16
CA ALA A 11 7.78 7.52 40.02
C ALA A 11 8.32 8.24 38.76
N VAL A 12 9.41 9.02 38.88
CA VAL A 12 9.93 9.82 37.75
C VAL A 12 11.06 9.12 36.98
N LEU A 13 11.66 8.07 37.54
CA LEU A 13 12.76 7.32 36.89
C LEU A 13 12.30 6.15 36.00
N THR A 14 11.01 5.84 35.94
CA THR A 14 10.46 4.79 35.06
C THR A 14 10.03 5.30 33.69
N CYS A 15 10.10 6.60 33.42
CA CYS A 15 9.84 7.18 32.09
C CYS A 15 11.10 7.24 31.20
N GLN A 16 12.00 6.26 31.33
CA GLN A 16 13.01 6.01 30.31
C GLN A 16 12.28 5.37 29.12
N VAL A 17 11.91 6.19 28.14
CA VAL A 17 11.44 5.71 26.84
C VAL A 17 12.66 5.11 26.15
N ALA A 18 12.88 3.82 26.39
CA ALA A 18 13.80 3.01 25.64
C ALA A 18 13.28 2.91 24.19
N PHE A 19 13.63 3.89 23.37
CA PHE A 19 13.66 3.71 21.92
C PHE A 19 14.89 2.89 21.58
N ALA A 20 14.82 1.61 21.88
CA ALA A 20 15.70 0.59 21.37
C ALA A 20 14.80 -0.58 20.98
N ASP A 21 14.46 -0.63 19.70
CA ASP A 21 14.81 -1.78 18.88
C ASP A 21 14.33 -1.53 17.46
N GLU A 22 15.29 -1.43 16.55
CA GLU A 22 15.09 -1.77 15.15
C GLU A 22 14.48 -3.17 15.11
N ALA A 23 13.16 -3.24 15.03
CA ALA A 23 12.49 -4.52 14.90
C ALA A 23 13.02 -5.20 13.62
N PRO A 24 13.71 -6.36 13.72
CA PRO A 24 14.10 -7.09 12.54
C PRO A 24 12.83 -7.46 11.78
N TYR A 25 12.78 -7.08 10.51
CA TYR A 25 11.80 -7.52 9.51
C TYR A 25 11.67 -9.05 9.55
N SER A 26 10.80 -9.55 10.42
CA SER A 26 10.56 -10.98 10.61
C SER A 26 9.11 -11.25 11.00
N GLY A 27 8.19 -10.43 10.49
CA GLY A 27 6.78 -10.75 10.43
C GLY A 27 6.47 -11.46 9.13
N ARG A 28 6.50 -12.80 9.12
CA ARG A 28 5.88 -13.60 8.06
C ARG A 28 4.37 -13.40 8.13
N TRP A 29 3.88 -12.31 7.55
CA TRP A 29 2.47 -12.09 7.32
C TRP A 29 1.99 -13.11 6.28
N ARG A 30 1.36 -14.20 6.75
CA ARG A 30 0.53 -15.07 5.89
C ARG A 30 -0.92 -14.74 6.18
N PRO A 31 -1.57 -13.88 5.39
CA PRO A 31 -3.01 -13.69 5.50
C PRO A 31 -3.69 -14.97 5.00
N ARG A 32 -4.12 -15.83 5.93
CA ARG A 32 -4.89 -17.04 5.61
C ARG A 32 -6.35 -16.64 5.47
N HIS A 33 -6.70 -16.04 4.33
CA HIS A 33 -8.06 -15.65 3.99
C HIS A 33 -8.79 -16.83 3.33
N HIS A 34 -9.46 -17.66 4.12
CA HIS A 34 -10.56 -18.48 3.61
C HIS A 34 -11.80 -17.58 3.48
N TRP A 35 -11.88 -16.85 2.38
CA TRP A 35 -13.08 -16.13 1.97
C TRP A 35 -13.65 -16.84 0.74
N HIS A 36 -14.97 -17.00 0.71
CA HIS A 36 -15.71 -17.48 -0.46
C HIS A 36 -15.06 -16.93 -1.74
N TYR A 37 -14.59 -17.81 -2.62
CA TYR A 37 -13.86 -17.47 -3.85
C TYR A 37 -14.77 -16.77 -4.87
N LEU A 38 -15.28 -15.59 -4.53
CA LEU A 38 -15.58 -14.60 -5.54
C LEU A 38 -14.22 -14.23 -6.14
N PRO A 39 -14.03 -14.34 -7.46
CA PRO A 39 -12.79 -13.90 -8.08
C PRO A 39 -12.54 -12.46 -7.61
N PRO A 40 -11.35 -12.13 -7.06
CA PRO A 40 -11.04 -10.75 -6.75
C PRO A 40 -11.31 -9.94 -8.00
N ALA A 41 -12.15 -8.91 -7.93
CA ALA A 41 -12.59 -8.14 -9.10
C ALA A 41 -11.37 -7.81 -9.97
N ARG A 42 -11.24 -8.52 -11.09
CA ARG A 42 -10.06 -8.47 -11.96
C ARG A 42 -10.31 -7.35 -12.94
N HIS A 43 -9.82 -6.17 -12.61
CA HIS A 43 -9.85 -5.06 -13.54
C HIS A 43 -8.74 -5.24 -14.57
N VAL A 44 -8.92 -4.61 -15.72
CA VAL A 44 -7.98 -4.70 -16.83
C VAL A 44 -7.44 -3.29 -17.08
N VAL A 45 -6.15 -3.20 -17.40
CA VAL A 45 -5.59 -1.96 -17.94
C VAL A 45 -6.23 -1.71 -19.29
N GLU A 46 -7.06 -0.68 -19.41
CA GLU A 46 -7.83 -0.42 -20.63
C GLU A 46 -6.92 0.16 -21.72
N VAL A 47 -6.11 1.15 -21.34
CA VAL A 47 -5.29 1.93 -22.27
C VAL A 47 -3.95 2.27 -21.65
N VAL A 48 -2.89 2.19 -22.46
CA VAL A 48 -1.55 2.70 -22.15
C VAL A 48 -1.16 3.70 -23.24
N GLN A 49 -1.03 4.98 -22.92
CA GLN A 49 -0.74 6.02 -23.92
C GLN A 49 0.30 7.04 -23.44
N PRO A 50 1.43 7.20 -24.16
CA PRO A 50 1.96 6.31 -25.22
C PRO A 50 2.35 4.91 -24.69
N PRO A 51 2.63 3.91 -25.55
CA PRO A 51 3.10 2.59 -25.10
C PRO A 51 4.30 2.72 -24.16
N TYR A 52 4.33 1.91 -23.10
CA TYR A 52 5.37 1.93 -22.07
C TYR A 52 5.52 3.26 -21.32
N SER A 53 4.61 4.23 -21.45
CA SER A 53 4.71 5.54 -20.78
C SER A 53 4.41 5.53 -19.28
N ALA A 54 3.99 4.38 -18.76
CA ALA A 54 3.43 4.25 -17.42
C ALA A 54 2.18 5.13 -17.17
N ASN A 55 1.54 5.68 -18.20
CA ASN A 55 0.23 6.32 -18.08
C ASN A 55 -0.86 5.30 -18.44
N PHE A 56 -1.79 5.11 -17.52
CA PHE A 56 -2.84 4.08 -17.61
C PHE A 56 -4.21 4.73 -17.57
N ILE A 57 -5.16 4.11 -18.27
CA ILE A 57 -6.59 4.26 -17.96
C ILE A 57 -7.06 2.94 -17.37
N ILE A 58 -7.62 3.00 -16.17
CA ILE A 58 -8.14 1.87 -15.41
C ILE A 58 -9.50 2.30 -14.87
N ASN A 59 -10.55 1.55 -15.19
CA ASN A 59 -11.93 1.89 -14.78
C ASN A 59 -12.33 3.30 -15.25
N GLY A 60 -11.94 3.70 -16.46
CA GLY A 60 -12.14 5.06 -16.97
C GLY A 60 -11.32 6.18 -16.31
N ILE A 61 -10.53 5.88 -15.27
CA ILE A 61 -9.72 6.85 -14.53
C ILE A 61 -8.26 6.79 -14.98
N ARG A 62 -7.65 7.96 -15.10
CA ARG A 62 -6.25 8.10 -15.51
C ARG A 62 -5.33 7.98 -14.30
N PHE A 63 -4.30 7.15 -14.42
CA PHE A 63 -3.27 6.94 -13.41
C PHE A 63 -1.89 7.13 -14.02
N LYS A 64 -0.96 7.73 -13.27
CA LYS A 64 0.44 7.92 -13.71
C LYS A 64 1.38 7.09 -12.85
N GLY A 65 2.03 6.10 -13.43
CA GLY A 65 2.99 5.23 -12.76
C GLY A 65 4.21 5.98 -12.26
N MET A 66 4.65 5.62 -11.05
CA MET A 66 5.80 6.19 -10.35
C MET A 66 6.99 5.22 -10.28
N THR A 67 6.73 3.92 -10.42
CA THR A 67 7.74 2.86 -10.25
C THR A 67 8.17 2.30 -11.60
N ALA A 68 9.41 1.81 -11.68
CA ALA A 68 9.97 1.24 -12.91
C ALA A 68 9.16 0.04 -13.45
N ALA A 69 8.47 -0.71 -12.59
CA ALA A 69 7.62 -1.83 -12.98
C ALA A 69 6.45 -1.39 -13.89
N CYS A 70 5.92 -0.19 -13.69
CA CYS A 70 4.81 0.36 -14.46
C CYS A 70 5.11 0.44 -15.96
N PHE A 71 6.37 0.69 -16.35
CA PHE A 71 6.77 0.82 -17.74
C PHE A 71 6.64 -0.50 -18.53
N ARG A 72 6.50 -1.65 -17.85
CA ARG A 72 6.37 -2.98 -18.50
C ARG A 72 4.92 -3.45 -18.62
N TRP A 73 3.97 -2.65 -18.16
CA TRP A 73 2.55 -2.99 -18.16
C TRP A 73 1.92 -2.64 -19.51
N THR A 74 0.99 -3.46 -19.95
CA THR A 74 0.33 -3.35 -21.26
C THR A 74 -1.19 -3.34 -21.13
N ALA A 75 -1.88 -2.74 -22.10
CA ALA A 75 -3.34 -2.85 -22.17
C ALA A 75 -3.75 -4.33 -22.23
N GLY A 76 -4.85 -4.67 -21.55
CA GLY A 76 -5.28 -6.07 -21.38
C GLY A 76 -4.68 -6.76 -20.14
N ASP A 77 -3.69 -6.17 -19.46
CA ASP A 77 -3.13 -6.77 -18.25
C ASP A 77 -4.18 -6.82 -17.12
N ARG A 78 -4.32 -8.01 -16.52
CA ARG A 78 -5.20 -8.23 -15.38
C ARG A 78 -4.55 -7.73 -14.11
N ILE A 79 -5.25 -6.85 -13.41
CA ILE A 79 -4.75 -6.18 -12.22
C ILE A 79 -5.72 -6.31 -11.05
N THR A 80 -5.20 -6.09 -9.85
CA THR A 80 -5.98 -5.88 -8.63
C THR A 80 -5.42 -4.67 -7.89
N LEU A 81 -6.29 -3.94 -7.21
CA LEU A 81 -5.92 -2.83 -6.35
C LEU A 81 -5.46 -3.40 -5.01
N ILE A 82 -4.24 -3.07 -4.61
CA ILE A 82 -3.69 -3.38 -3.29
C ILE A 82 -4.01 -2.22 -2.32
N ALA A 83 -3.85 -0.98 -2.79
CA ALA A 83 -4.05 0.22 -1.97
C ALA A 83 -4.48 1.41 -2.83
N GLY A 84 -5.25 2.35 -2.26
CA GLY A 84 -5.81 3.51 -2.97
C GLY A 84 -7.29 3.31 -3.29
N ASP A 85 -7.76 3.89 -4.39
CA ASP A 85 -9.15 3.83 -4.83
C ASP A 85 -9.26 3.62 -6.36
N TRP A 86 -10.21 2.78 -6.78
CA TRP A 86 -10.54 2.50 -8.17
C TRP A 86 -11.11 3.71 -8.91
N HIS A 87 -11.74 4.64 -8.20
CA HIS A 87 -12.30 5.87 -8.78
C HIS A 87 -11.29 7.03 -8.75
N GLY A 88 -10.10 6.79 -8.21
CA GLY A 88 -9.02 7.76 -8.16
C GLY A 88 -9.16 8.82 -7.07
N HIS A 89 -10.05 8.68 -6.07
CA HIS A 89 -10.13 9.57 -4.90
C HIS A 89 -8.99 9.30 -3.90
N CYS A 90 -7.75 9.44 -4.38
CA CYS A 90 -6.53 9.14 -3.66
C CYS A 90 -5.40 10.07 -4.10
N VAL A 91 -4.29 10.10 -3.34
CA VAL A 91 -3.05 10.72 -3.81
C VAL A 91 -2.24 9.69 -4.62
N THR A 92 -2.16 8.46 -4.09
CA THR A 92 -1.49 7.34 -4.76
C THR A 92 -2.34 6.08 -4.70
N ALA A 93 -2.16 5.22 -5.70
CA ALA A 93 -2.72 3.89 -5.74
C ALA A 93 -1.62 2.85 -6.04
N VAL A 94 -1.80 1.63 -5.57
CA VAL A 94 -0.90 0.51 -5.82
C VAL A 94 -1.69 -0.61 -6.45
N PHE A 95 -1.29 -0.98 -7.66
CA PHE A 95 -1.87 -2.10 -8.39
C PHE A 95 -0.90 -3.27 -8.43
N TYR A 96 -1.42 -4.49 -8.39
CA TYR A 96 -0.67 -5.72 -8.69
C TYR A 96 -1.11 -6.30 -10.02
N ASN A 97 -0.16 -6.69 -10.84
CA ASN A 97 -0.38 -7.32 -12.14
C ASN A 97 -0.12 -8.83 -12.04
N PHE A 98 -1.15 -9.62 -12.32
CA PHE A 98 -1.09 -11.09 -12.19
C PHE A 98 -0.21 -11.75 -13.23
N ARG A 99 -0.12 -11.19 -14.44
CA ARG A 99 0.70 -11.75 -15.52
C ARG A 99 2.18 -11.44 -15.32
N ARG A 100 2.48 -10.24 -14.82
CA ARG A 100 3.83 -9.71 -14.67
C ARG A 100 4.42 -9.96 -13.28
N HIS A 101 3.63 -10.48 -12.33
CA HIS A 101 4.03 -10.69 -10.93
C HIS A 101 4.73 -9.47 -10.32
N SER A 102 4.21 -8.28 -10.62
CA SER A 102 4.82 -7.01 -10.20
C SER A 102 3.75 -6.05 -9.72
N THR A 103 4.16 -5.15 -8.84
CA THR A 103 3.34 -4.03 -8.36
C THR A 103 3.75 -2.74 -9.05
N CYS A 104 2.77 -1.92 -9.41
CA CYS A 104 2.96 -0.58 -9.93
C CYS A 104 2.29 0.41 -8.98
N GLN A 105 3.08 1.29 -8.38
CA GLN A 105 2.56 2.46 -7.69
C GLN A 105 2.26 3.56 -8.72
N THR A 106 1.10 4.20 -8.60
CA THR A 106 0.63 5.27 -9.46
C THR A 106 0.19 6.48 -8.64
N LEU A 107 0.25 7.65 -9.25
CA LEU A 107 -0.45 8.86 -8.82
C LEU A 107 -1.89 8.79 -9.35
N CYS A 108 -2.85 9.08 -8.48
CA CYS A 108 -4.24 9.22 -8.88
C CYS A 108 -4.44 10.61 -9.49
N ARG A 109 -5.14 10.70 -10.61
CA ARG A 109 -5.33 11.98 -11.31
C ARG A 109 -6.32 12.94 -10.62
N ALA A 110 -7.02 12.52 -9.55
CA ALA A 110 -7.82 13.44 -8.75
C ALA A 110 -6.98 14.43 -7.91
N ALA A 111 -5.65 14.44 -8.07
CA ALA A 111 -4.76 15.45 -7.50
C ALA A 111 -4.63 16.73 -8.35
N LEU A 112 -5.60 17.04 -9.22
CA LEU A 112 -5.82 18.35 -9.86
C LEU A 112 -7.31 18.63 -10.03
#